data_AF-A0A421GZK0-F1
#
_entry.id   AF-A0A421GZK0-F1
#
_cell.length_a   1.000
_cell.length_b   1.000
_cell.length_c   1.000
_cell.angle_alpha   90.00
_cell.angle_beta   90.00
_cell.angle_gamma   90.00
#
_symmetry.space_group_name_H-M   'P 1'
#
loop_
_entity.id
_entity.type
_entity.pdbx_description
1 polymer ?
#
loop_
_entity_poly.entity_id
_entity_poly.type
_entity_poly.pdbx_seq_one_letter_code
_entity_poly.pdbx_strand_id
1 'polypeptide(L)'
;MWAEPTWSSFQLRSKTYLHSKTKETSAPPLFELLWFETFSGAPEELHHICKSKKSFASKLIAKFGNDIPPLFVVTLIVPGTPTVAGVQYFERLKLVPTVHDGPWLVRKSVGAKPLIISKALETTFYQTPAYLEVVVDICSDRIAKHVTALCRSHSTHLTVDVGYVIEGRDEAELPEALLGCVQYKHLDLTISTPIAD
;
A
#
# COMPACT_ATOMS: atom_id res chain seq x y z
N MET A 1 -0.92 -9.75 11.44
CA MET A 1 -0.84 -8.53 12.27
C MET A 1 -0.18 -7.43 11.44
N TRP A 2 -0.55 -6.17 11.61
CA TRP A 2 0.07 -5.03 10.90
C TRP A 2 0.79 -4.12 11.89
N ALA A 3 1.80 -3.39 11.42
CA ALA A 3 2.57 -2.43 12.21
C ALA A 3 3.19 -1.37 11.29
N GLU A 4 3.77 -0.32 11.87
CA GLU A 4 4.67 0.57 11.13
C GLU A 4 6.10 0.01 11.18
N PRO A 5 6.76 -0.25 10.04
CA PRO A 5 8.11 -0.78 10.02
C PRO A 5 9.16 0.30 10.35
N THR A 6 10.34 -0.14 10.79
CA THR A 6 11.47 0.77 10.96
C THR A 6 11.91 1.32 9.61
N TRP A 7 11.70 2.63 9.40
CA TRP A 7 11.94 3.32 8.13
C TRP A 7 13.36 3.19 7.56
N SER A 8 14.34 2.89 8.42
CA SER A 8 15.73 2.69 8.00
C SER A 8 15.94 1.47 7.11
N SER A 9 14.94 0.59 6.97
CA SER A 9 14.97 -0.52 6.01
C SER A 9 14.81 -0.08 4.55
N PHE A 10 14.27 1.12 4.29
CA PHE A 10 14.02 1.61 2.94
C PHE A 10 15.23 2.36 2.37
N GLN A 11 15.59 2.01 1.13
CA GLN A 11 16.66 2.64 0.36
C GLN A 11 16.06 3.46 -0.79
N LEU A 12 16.20 4.78 -0.73
CA LEU A 12 15.60 5.74 -1.66
C LEU A 12 16.65 6.47 -2.50
N ARG A 13 16.23 7.12 -3.59
CA ARG A 13 17.15 7.85 -4.46
C ARG A 13 17.82 9.01 -3.71
N SER A 14 19.15 9.00 -3.66
CA SER A 14 19.93 10.10 -3.08
C SER A 14 19.77 11.39 -3.88
N LYS A 15 20.21 12.50 -3.31
CA LYS A 15 20.22 13.81 -3.97
C LYS A 15 20.97 13.81 -5.31
N THR A 16 21.96 12.94 -5.46
CA THR A 16 22.78 12.84 -6.69
C THR A 16 22.39 11.67 -7.58
N TYR A 17 21.29 10.97 -7.29
CA TYR A 17 20.94 9.70 -7.93
C TYR A 17 20.89 9.75 -9.45
N LEU A 18 20.45 10.86 -10.06
CA LEU A 18 20.37 10.96 -11.52
C LEU A 18 21.73 10.73 -12.20
N HIS A 19 22.82 11.15 -11.55
CA HIS A 19 24.20 10.97 -12.01
C HIS A 19 24.86 9.73 -11.41
N SER A 20 24.73 9.54 -10.09
CA SER A 20 25.47 8.51 -9.34
C SER A 20 24.77 7.14 -9.33
N LYS A 21 23.46 7.10 -9.59
CA LYS A 21 22.58 5.93 -9.40
C LYS A 21 22.65 5.32 -7.98
N THR A 22 23.06 6.11 -6.99
CA THR A 22 23.22 5.67 -5.59
C THR A 22 21.97 5.90 -4.76
N LYS A 23 21.54 4.88 -4.03
CA LYS A 23 20.45 4.99 -3.06
C LYS A 23 21.01 5.13 -1.65
N GLU A 24 20.31 5.88 -0.82
CA GLU A 24 20.64 6.11 0.58
C GLU A 24 19.47 5.71 1.47
N THR A 25 19.76 5.46 2.74
CA THR A 25 18.73 5.18 3.74
C THR A 25 17.78 6.37 3.83
N SER A 26 16.47 6.09 3.79
CA SER A 26 15.44 7.11 3.89
C SER A 26 15.54 7.91 5.19
N ALA A 27 15.04 9.14 5.20
CA ALA A 27 14.64 9.82 6.44
C ALA A 27 13.37 9.14 7.04
N PRO A 28 13.00 9.45 8.30
CA PRO A 28 11.71 9.04 8.86
C PRO A 28 10.54 9.39 7.93
N PRO A 29 9.45 8.59 7.95
CA PRO A 29 8.29 8.85 7.11
C PRO A 29 7.67 10.20 7.51
N LEU A 30 7.19 10.95 6.51
CA LEU A 30 6.50 12.23 6.77
C LEU A 30 5.13 12.03 7.44
N PHE A 31 4.55 10.84 7.35
CA PHE A 31 3.22 10.50 7.82
C PHE A 31 3.19 9.12 8.49
N GLU A 32 2.34 9.01 9.50
CA GLU A 32 2.16 7.79 10.29
C GLU A 32 1.03 6.93 9.72
N LEU A 33 1.17 5.60 9.85
CA LEU A 33 0.08 4.68 9.54
C LEU A 33 -1.02 4.79 10.61
N LEU A 34 -2.20 5.28 10.22
CA LEU A 34 -3.32 5.47 11.15
C LEU A 34 -4.10 4.17 11.37
N TRP A 35 -4.36 3.42 10.30
CA TRP A 35 -5.18 2.21 10.37
C TRP A 35 -4.94 1.27 9.19
N PHE A 36 -5.19 -0.02 9.41
CA PHE A 36 -5.26 -1.04 8.37
C PHE A 36 -6.43 -1.99 8.61
N GLU A 37 -7.16 -2.30 7.54
CA GLU A 37 -8.25 -3.27 7.55
C GLU A 37 -8.31 -4.03 6.22
N THR A 38 -8.94 -5.21 6.23
CA THR A 38 -9.09 -6.06 5.05
C THR A 38 -10.56 -6.37 4.77
N PHE A 39 -10.93 -6.30 3.49
CA PHE A 39 -12.27 -6.62 3.02
C PHE A 39 -12.24 -7.73 1.97
N SER A 40 -13.28 -8.56 1.90
CA SER A 40 -13.45 -9.57 0.86
C SER A 40 -14.79 -9.41 0.13
N GLY A 41 -14.82 -9.75 -1.16
CA GLY A 41 -15.99 -9.55 -2.00
C GLY A 41 -15.72 -9.80 -3.48
N ALA A 42 -16.70 -9.53 -4.33
CA ALA A 42 -16.47 -9.51 -5.78
C ALA A 42 -15.54 -8.32 -6.14
N PRO A 43 -14.65 -8.44 -7.15
CA PRO A 43 -13.70 -7.39 -7.50
C PRO A 43 -14.33 -6.01 -7.64
N GLU A 44 -15.48 -5.92 -8.31
CA GLU A 44 -16.27 -4.70 -8.51
C GLU A 44 -16.78 -4.06 -7.22
N GLU A 45 -17.04 -4.85 -6.17
CA GLU A 45 -17.50 -4.38 -4.86
C GLU A 45 -16.35 -3.84 -4.01
N LEU A 46 -15.12 -4.21 -4.35
CA LEU A 46 -13.89 -3.79 -3.64
C LEU A 46 -13.33 -2.45 -4.16
N HIS A 47 -14.04 -1.78 -5.07
CA HIS A 47 -13.74 -0.40 -5.44
C HIS A 47 -14.42 0.59 -4.50
N HIS A 48 -13.73 1.69 -4.20
CA HIS A 48 -14.25 2.81 -3.40
C HIS A 48 -14.72 2.38 -2.00
N ILE A 49 -13.94 1.55 -1.31
CA ILE A 49 -14.30 0.93 -0.03
C ILE A 49 -14.62 1.98 1.05
N CYS A 50 -14.02 3.17 0.96
CA CYS A 50 -14.28 4.27 1.88
C CYS A 50 -15.76 4.71 1.94
N LYS A 51 -16.58 4.39 0.92
CA LYS A 51 -18.03 4.62 0.93
C LYS A 51 -18.82 3.60 1.76
N SER A 52 -18.25 2.43 2.01
CA SER A 52 -18.90 1.40 2.81
C SER A 52 -18.98 1.85 4.26
N LYS A 53 -20.16 1.69 4.87
CA LYS A 53 -20.40 1.98 6.31
C LYS A 53 -19.50 1.15 7.24
N LYS A 54 -18.96 0.04 6.74
CA LYS A 54 -18.04 -0.84 7.48
C LYS A 54 -16.62 -0.26 7.56
N SER A 55 -16.24 0.61 6.62
CA SER A 55 -14.90 1.19 6.55
C SER A 55 -14.59 2.14 7.71
N PHE A 56 -13.33 2.21 8.08
CA PHE A 56 -12.82 3.15 9.08
C PHE A 56 -13.09 4.60 8.69
N ALA A 57 -12.87 4.97 7.41
CA ALA A 57 -13.16 6.32 6.92
C ALA A 57 -14.64 6.70 7.10
N SER A 58 -15.58 5.85 6.68
CA SER A 58 -17.01 6.13 6.87
C SER A 58 -17.39 6.26 8.34
N LYS A 59 -16.80 5.45 9.23
CA LYS A 59 -17.02 5.54 10.68
C LYS A 59 -16.49 6.86 11.27
N LEU A 60 -15.31 7.30 10.84
CA LEU A 60 -14.73 8.59 11.26
C LEU A 60 -15.59 9.75 10.79
N ILE A 61 -15.98 9.77 9.51
CA ILE A 61 -16.83 10.83 8.94
C ILE A 61 -18.19 10.87 9.66
N ALA A 62 -18.80 9.72 9.94
CA ALA A 62 -20.07 9.67 10.68
C ALA A 62 -19.95 10.20 12.11
N LYS A 63 -18.78 10.05 12.74
CA LYS A 63 -18.53 10.44 14.13
C LYS A 63 -18.08 11.90 14.27
N PHE A 64 -17.26 12.40 13.35
CA PHE A 64 -16.56 13.67 13.47
C PHE A 64 -16.89 14.67 12.35
N GLY A 65 -17.69 14.27 11.35
CA GLY A 65 -18.07 15.14 10.24
C GLY A 65 -16.87 15.61 9.43
N ASN A 66 -16.79 16.93 9.20
CA ASN A 66 -15.71 17.57 8.44
C ASN A 66 -14.49 17.95 9.29
N ASP A 67 -14.51 17.70 10.61
CA ASP A 67 -13.40 18.01 11.53
C ASP A 67 -12.34 16.90 11.59
N ILE A 68 -12.25 16.07 10.54
CA ILE A 68 -11.19 15.08 10.40
C ILE A 68 -10.10 15.61 9.46
N PRO A 69 -8.82 15.33 9.73
CA PRO A 69 -7.77 15.61 8.76
C PRO A 69 -8.04 14.82 7.47
N PRO A 70 -7.74 15.40 6.29
CA PRO A 70 -7.92 14.70 5.03
C PRO A 70 -7.14 13.38 5.03
N LEU A 71 -7.86 12.26 4.97
CA LEU A 71 -7.25 10.95 4.92
C LEU A 71 -6.74 10.67 3.50
N PHE A 72 -5.74 9.83 3.42
CA PHE A 72 -5.28 9.24 2.19
C PHE A 72 -5.35 7.74 2.31
N VAL A 73 -6.02 7.10 1.38
CA VAL A 73 -6.36 5.69 1.51
C VAL A 73 -5.76 4.94 0.35
N VAL A 74 -4.95 3.91 0.64
CA VAL A 74 -4.45 2.98 -0.38
C VAL A 74 -5.21 1.69 -0.25
N THR A 75 -6.01 1.40 -1.27
CA THR A 75 -6.72 0.12 -1.40
C THR A 75 -5.95 -0.76 -2.39
N LEU A 76 -5.34 -1.84 -1.90
CA LEU A 76 -4.69 -2.84 -2.75
C LEU A 76 -5.64 -4.03 -2.93
N ILE A 77 -6.20 -4.20 -4.13
CA ILE A 77 -7.06 -5.34 -4.45
C ILE A 77 -6.17 -6.53 -4.81
N VAL A 78 -6.22 -7.57 -3.98
CA VAL A 78 -5.41 -8.78 -4.09
C VAL A 78 -6.25 -9.94 -4.65
N PRO A 79 -5.91 -10.46 -5.85
CA PRO A 79 -6.64 -11.57 -6.45
C PRO A 79 -6.51 -12.87 -5.63
N GLY A 80 -7.52 -13.73 -5.71
CA GLY A 80 -7.56 -15.05 -5.08
C GLY A 80 -8.99 -15.49 -4.77
N THR A 81 -9.14 -16.59 -4.03
CA THR A 81 -10.45 -17.08 -3.58
C THR A 81 -10.49 -17.08 -2.05
N PRO A 82 -11.22 -16.14 -1.40
CA PRO A 82 -11.95 -15.00 -1.99
C PRO A 82 -11.00 -13.88 -2.44
N THR A 83 -11.43 -12.96 -3.32
CA THR A 83 -10.66 -11.73 -3.59
C THR A 83 -10.67 -10.87 -2.32
N VAL A 84 -9.51 -10.29 -1.98
CA VAL A 84 -9.35 -9.51 -0.74
C VAL A 84 -8.74 -8.15 -1.07
N ALA A 85 -9.27 -7.07 -0.50
CA ALA A 85 -8.67 -5.75 -0.54
C ALA A 85 -8.00 -5.43 0.81
N GLY A 86 -6.73 -5.03 0.77
CA GLY A 86 -6.03 -4.44 1.92
C GLY A 86 -6.14 -2.92 1.86
N VAL A 87 -6.81 -2.33 2.85
CA VAL A 87 -7.08 -0.89 2.91
C VAL A 87 -6.20 -0.26 3.98
N GLN A 88 -5.39 0.70 3.57
CA GLN A 88 -4.40 1.35 4.42
C GLN A 88 -4.71 2.84 4.49
N TYR A 89 -4.80 3.38 5.69
CA TYR A 89 -5.13 4.78 5.94
C TYR A 89 -3.87 5.53 6.38
N PHE A 90 -3.44 6.45 5.53
CA PHE A 90 -2.32 7.37 5.71
C PHE A 90 -2.84 8.80 5.66
N GLU A 91 -1.98 9.78 5.91
CA GLU A 91 -2.17 11.14 5.45
C GLU A 91 -1.21 11.29 4.26
N ARG A 92 -1.69 11.34 3.01
CA ARG A 92 -0.82 11.32 1.80
C ARG A 92 -0.24 9.93 1.36
N LEU A 93 -0.25 9.52 0.07
CA LEU A 93 0.92 8.94 -0.71
C LEU A 93 0.98 7.47 -1.23
N LYS A 94 1.96 7.14 -2.11
CA LYS A 94 2.03 6.01 -3.11
C LYS A 94 3.22 5.00 -2.95
N LEU A 95 3.06 3.69 -3.28
CA LEU A 95 3.78 2.42 -2.90
C LEU A 95 5.25 2.12 -3.37
N VAL A 96 6.00 1.41 -2.49
CA VAL A 96 7.32 0.78 -2.63
C VAL A 96 7.43 -0.46 -1.70
N PRO A 97 7.34 -1.71 -2.19
CA PRO A 97 7.43 -2.91 -1.35
C PRO A 97 8.88 -3.37 -1.07
N THR A 98 9.13 -3.90 0.13
CA THR A 98 10.37 -4.53 0.62
C THR A 98 10.01 -5.82 1.39
N VAL A 99 10.55 -6.98 1.00
CA VAL A 99 10.27 -8.26 1.69
C VAL A 99 11.40 -8.59 2.68
N HIS A 100 11.09 -8.65 3.97
CA HIS A 100 12.07 -8.90 5.04
C HIS A 100 12.28 -10.38 5.33
N ASP A 101 11.19 -11.14 5.40
CA ASP A 101 11.23 -12.58 5.66
C ASP A 101 10.14 -13.29 4.86
N GLY A 102 10.48 -14.47 4.32
CA GLY A 102 9.62 -15.21 3.41
C GLY A 102 10.31 -16.31 2.62
N PRO A 103 9.56 -17.22 1.97
CA PRO A 103 10.15 -18.21 1.07
C PRO A 103 11.03 -17.54 0.02
N TRP A 104 12.20 -18.14 -0.27
CA TRP A 104 13.16 -17.59 -1.23
C TRP A 104 12.53 -17.21 -2.58
N LEU A 105 11.56 -18.01 -3.04
CA LEU A 105 10.81 -17.76 -4.27
C LEU A 105 10.00 -16.46 -4.21
N VAL A 106 9.39 -16.14 -3.06
CA VAL A 106 8.62 -14.90 -2.86
C VAL A 106 9.55 -13.69 -2.86
N ARG A 107 10.67 -13.77 -2.14
CA ARG A 107 11.69 -12.70 -2.11
C ARG A 107 12.23 -12.39 -3.50
N LYS A 108 12.49 -13.42 -4.32
CA LYS A 108 12.96 -13.27 -5.70
C LYS A 108 11.90 -12.67 -6.63
N SER A 109 10.64 -13.05 -6.45
CA SER A 109 9.52 -12.61 -7.30
C SER A 109 9.07 -11.17 -7.03
N VAL A 110 9.11 -10.70 -5.78
CA VAL A 110 8.79 -9.31 -5.44
C VAL A 110 9.90 -8.37 -5.89
N GLY A 111 11.16 -8.78 -5.75
CA GLY A 111 12.33 -7.97 -6.08
C GLY A 111 12.47 -6.72 -5.20
N ALA A 112 13.65 -6.08 -5.23
CA ALA A 112 13.90 -4.82 -4.51
C ALA A 112 13.68 -3.58 -5.41
N LYS A 113 12.96 -3.74 -6.53
CA LYS A 113 12.74 -2.67 -7.51
C LYS A 113 11.48 -1.88 -7.15
N PRO A 114 11.61 -0.57 -6.84
CA PRO A 114 10.46 0.30 -6.66
C PRO A 114 9.60 0.30 -7.93
N LEU A 115 8.28 0.21 -7.75
CA LEU A 115 7.30 0.19 -8.83
C LEU A 115 6.48 1.47 -8.82
N ILE A 116 6.42 2.17 -9.94
CA ILE A 116 5.50 3.30 -10.10
C ILE A 116 4.12 2.72 -10.39
N ILE A 117 3.29 2.58 -9.35
CA ILE A 117 1.99 1.89 -9.44
C ILE A 117 1.16 2.32 -10.66
N SER A 118 0.92 3.62 -10.80
CA SER A 118 0.05 4.17 -11.85
C SER A 118 0.54 3.99 -13.29
N LYS A 119 1.75 3.45 -13.49
CA LYS A 119 2.27 3.07 -14.81
C LYS A 119 2.16 1.57 -15.07
N ALA A 120 2.11 0.75 -14.02
CA ALA A 120 2.20 -0.70 -14.10
C ALA A 120 0.87 -1.40 -13.78
N LEU A 121 0.01 -0.75 -13.00
CA LEU A 121 -1.26 -1.29 -12.52
C LEU A 121 -2.38 -0.28 -12.78
N GLU A 122 -3.57 -0.80 -13.05
CA GLU A 122 -4.76 0.03 -13.14
C GLU A 122 -4.99 0.70 -11.78
N THR A 123 -5.07 2.04 -11.81
CA THR A 123 -5.14 2.86 -10.60
C THR A 123 -6.31 3.82 -10.73
N THR A 124 -7.24 3.76 -9.79
CA THR A 124 -8.41 4.66 -9.73
C THR A 124 -8.27 5.61 -8.55
N PHE A 125 -8.63 6.88 -8.76
CA PHE A 125 -8.61 7.91 -7.73
C PHE A 125 -10.03 8.32 -7.37
N TYR A 126 -10.34 8.39 -6.07
CA TYR A 126 -11.55 9.00 -5.55
C TYR A 126 -11.18 10.13 -4.61
N GLN A 127 -11.59 11.35 -4.95
CA GLN A 127 -11.30 12.53 -4.16
C GLN A 127 -12.60 13.06 -3.52
N THR A 128 -12.54 13.30 -2.22
CA THR A 128 -13.56 13.98 -1.43
C THR A 128 -12.89 15.02 -0.52
N PRO A 129 -13.65 15.92 0.12
CA PRO A 129 -13.08 16.79 1.16
C PRO A 129 -12.47 16.01 2.33
N ALA A 130 -12.98 14.80 2.60
CA ALA A 130 -12.57 13.98 3.74
C ALA A 130 -11.39 13.04 3.41
N TYR A 131 -11.24 12.61 2.17
CA TYR A 131 -10.16 11.70 1.79
C TYR A 131 -9.82 11.72 0.30
N LEU A 132 -8.58 11.31 0.00
CA LEU A 132 -8.12 10.88 -1.32
C LEU A 132 -7.84 9.38 -1.29
N GLU A 133 -8.68 8.59 -1.94
CA GLU A 133 -8.51 7.14 -2.07
C GLU A 133 -7.83 6.81 -3.40
N VAL A 134 -6.79 5.99 -3.35
CA VAL A 134 -6.07 5.42 -4.47
C VAL A 134 -6.29 3.91 -4.45
N VAL A 135 -7.10 3.44 -5.38
CA VAL A 135 -7.34 2.01 -5.58
C VAL A 135 -6.34 1.50 -6.60
N VAL A 136 -5.55 0.51 -6.20
CA VAL A 136 -4.59 -0.18 -7.04
C VAL A 136 -5.14 -1.56 -7.33
N ASP A 137 -5.57 -1.77 -8.57
CA ASP A 137 -6.04 -3.07 -9.01
C ASP A 137 -4.87 -3.91 -9.51
N ILE A 138 -4.47 -4.90 -8.71
CA ILE A 138 -3.45 -5.88 -9.09
C ILE A 138 -4.02 -6.85 -10.13
N CYS A 139 -5.35 -6.98 -10.21
CA CYS A 139 -6.03 -7.84 -11.18
C CYS A 139 -5.87 -7.36 -12.63
N SER A 140 -5.34 -6.17 -12.89
CA SER A 140 -5.13 -5.70 -14.25
C SER A 140 -3.84 -6.27 -14.89
N ASP A 141 -2.86 -6.73 -14.09
CA ASP A 141 -1.53 -7.13 -14.60
C ASP A 141 -1.19 -8.61 -14.34
N ARG A 142 -0.68 -9.29 -15.37
CA ARG A 142 -0.40 -10.74 -15.30
C ARG A 142 0.79 -11.07 -14.40
N ILE A 143 1.83 -10.22 -14.38
CA ILE A 143 3.03 -10.44 -13.57
C ILE A 143 2.70 -10.16 -12.11
N ALA A 144 2.03 -9.04 -11.84
CA ALA A 144 1.61 -8.64 -10.51
C ALA A 144 0.63 -9.66 -9.89
N LYS A 145 -0.31 -10.22 -10.67
CA LYS A 145 -1.13 -11.36 -10.26
C LYS A 145 -0.28 -12.54 -9.77
N HIS A 146 0.71 -12.94 -10.55
CA HIS A 146 1.55 -14.10 -10.22
C HIS A 146 2.37 -13.86 -8.94
N VAL A 147 3.03 -12.71 -8.85
CA VAL A 147 3.82 -12.31 -7.67
C VAL A 147 2.92 -12.24 -6.43
N THR A 148 1.73 -11.65 -6.56
CA THR A 148 0.81 -11.48 -5.43
C THR A 148 0.20 -12.80 -5.00
N ALA A 149 -0.11 -13.71 -5.94
CA ALA A 149 -0.57 -15.06 -5.61
C ALA A 149 0.48 -15.85 -4.79
N LEU A 150 1.77 -15.70 -5.12
CA LEU A 150 2.87 -16.29 -4.35
C LEU A 150 3.00 -15.69 -2.95
N CYS A 151 2.86 -14.37 -2.83
CA CYS A 151 2.87 -13.68 -1.53
C CYS A 151 1.67 -14.14 -0.68
N ARG A 152 0.49 -14.22 -1.30
CA ARG A 152 -0.76 -14.61 -0.67
C ARG A 152 -0.72 -16.04 -0.11
N SER A 153 -0.18 -16.99 -0.88
CA SER A 153 -0.11 -18.40 -0.45
C SER A 153 0.81 -18.64 0.74
N HIS A 154 1.72 -17.70 1.04
CA HIS A 154 2.63 -17.76 2.17
C HIS A 154 2.41 -16.62 3.17
N SER A 155 1.30 -15.88 3.08
CA SER A 155 1.05 -14.64 3.83
C SER A 155 1.15 -14.80 5.36
N THR A 156 0.79 -15.97 5.89
CA THR A 156 0.92 -16.32 7.32
C THR A 156 2.35 -16.63 7.77
N HIS A 157 3.29 -16.77 6.83
CA HIS A 157 4.72 -17.05 7.06
C HIS A 157 5.61 -15.99 6.38
N LEU A 158 5.04 -14.82 6.12
CA LEU A 158 5.68 -13.73 5.38
C LEU A 158 5.66 -12.45 6.22
N THR A 159 6.79 -11.73 6.22
CA THR A 159 6.87 -10.35 6.70
C THR A 159 7.30 -9.43 5.57
N VAL A 160 6.43 -8.49 5.19
CA VAL A 160 6.64 -7.54 4.08
C VAL A 160 6.44 -6.13 4.60
N ASP A 161 7.41 -5.27 4.32
CA ASP A 161 7.32 -3.84 4.52
C ASP A 161 6.92 -3.18 3.20
N VAL A 162 6.06 -2.19 3.25
CA VAL A 162 5.64 -1.41 2.09
C VAL A 162 5.76 0.05 2.48
N GLY A 163 6.73 0.75 1.89
CA GLY A 163 6.93 2.18 2.02
C GLY A 163 6.20 2.94 0.93
N TYR A 164 6.02 4.24 1.08
CA TYR A 164 5.34 5.07 0.09
C TYR A 164 6.23 6.29 -0.25
N VAL A 165 6.44 6.61 -1.53
CA VAL A 165 7.27 7.75 -2.02
C VAL A 165 6.65 8.45 -3.24
N ILE A 166 7.05 9.71 -3.49
CA ILE A 166 6.85 10.41 -4.76
C ILE A 166 8.10 10.11 -5.62
N GLU A 167 7.90 9.66 -6.85
CA GLU A 167 8.99 9.44 -7.80
C GLU A 167 9.65 10.79 -8.12
N GLY A 168 10.93 10.95 -7.76
CA GLY A 168 11.71 12.11 -8.18
C GLY A 168 12.08 12.00 -9.66
N ARG A 169 11.60 12.94 -10.48
CA ARG A 169 11.78 12.97 -11.94
C ARG A 169 12.86 13.93 -12.41
N ASP A 170 13.18 14.93 -11.61
CA ASP A 170 14.28 15.87 -11.85
C ASP A 170 15.08 16.14 -10.57
N GLU A 171 16.14 16.95 -10.68
CA GLU A 171 17.05 17.23 -9.55
C GLU A 171 16.39 18.03 -8.42
N ALA A 172 15.37 18.84 -8.72
CA ALA A 172 14.68 19.64 -7.71
C ALA A 172 13.75 18.77 -6.84
N GLU A 173 13.32 17.62 -7.36
CA GLU A 173 12.50 16.63 -6.66
C GLU A 173 13.32 15.62 -5.84
N LEU A 174 14.65 15.79 -5.74
CA LEU A 174 15.55 14.92 -4.98
C LEU A 174 16.15 15.62 -3.74
N PRO A 175 16.43 14.87 -2.65
CA PRO A 175 16.26 13.43 -2.49
C PRO A 175 14.79 13.02 -2.34
N GLU A 176 14.47 11.78 -2.71
CA GLU A 176 13.14 11.22 -2.43
C GLU A 176 12.96 11.07 -0.91
N ALA A 177 11.75 11.36 -0.42
CA ALA A 177 11.37 11.18 0.98
C ALA A 177 10.37 10.03 1.12
N LEU A 178 10.52 9.23 2.18
CA LEU A 178 9.48 8.28 2.60
C LEU A 178 8.32 9.05 3.19
N LEU A 179 7.13 8.63 2.78
CA LEU A 179 5.92 9.36 3.04
C LEU A 179 5.08 8.64 4.07
N GLY A 180 4.88 7.34 3.89
CA GLY A 180 4.34 6.47 4.93
C GLY A 180 4.88 5.06 4.74
N CYS A 181 4.64 4.18 5.70
CA CYS A 181 4.97 2.77 5.55
C CYS A 181 4.02 1.86 6.34
N VAL A 182 3.86 0.62 5.89
CA VAL A 182 3.14 -0.44 6.60
C VAL A 182 3.95 -1.73 6.55
N GLN A 183 3.89 -2.51 7.61
CA GLN A 183 4.40 -3.86 7.69
C GLN A 183 3.23 -4.83 7.77
N TYR A 184 3.22 -5.81 6.89
CA TYR A 184 2.39 -6.99 6.99
C TYR A 184 3.21 -8.11 7.63
N LYS A 185 2.86 -8.50 8.86
CA LYS A 185 3.53 -9.57 9.58
C LYS A 185 2.60 -10.75 9.78
N HIS A 186 2.90 -11.88 9.14
CA HIS A 186 2.13 -13.12 9.21
C HIS A 186 0.63 -12.83 9.02
N LEU A 187 0.31 -12.09 7.96
CA LEU A 187 -1.03 -11.58 7.73
C LEU A 187 -1.92 -12.72 7.26
N ASP A 188 -2.87 -13.12 8.10
CA ASP A 188 -3.94 -14.03 7.68
C ASP A 188 -5.00 -13.24 6.92
N LEU A 189 -5.24 -13.61 5.66
CA LEU A 189 -6.25 -12.96 4.80
C LEU A 189 -7.63 -13.63 4.90
N THR A 190 -7.75 -14.77 5.60
CA THR A 190 -9.02 -15.47 5.80
C THR A 190 -9.94 -14.76 6.79
N ILE A 191 -9.38 -13.91 7.65
CA ILE A 191 -10.12 -13.09 8.64
C ILE A 191 -10.67 -11.78 8.05
N SER A 192 -10.66 -11.63 6.72
CA SER A 192 -11.16 -10.43 6.05
C SER A 192 -12.67 -10.25 6.22
N THR A 193 -13.12 -8.99 6.29
CA THR A 193 -14.54 -8.66 6.47
C THR A 193 -15.28 -8.66 5.13
N PRO A 194 -16.41 -9.39 4.97
CA PRO A 194 -17.21 -9.28 3.75
C PRO A 194 -17.68 -7.85 3.51
N ILE A 195 -17.41 -7.33 2.31
CA ILE A 195 -17.75 -5.95 1.93
C ILE A 195 -19.26 -5.79 1.73
N ALA A 196 -19.90 -6.77 1.08
CA ALA A 196 -21.35 -6.89 0.97
C ALA A 196 -21.97 -7.12 2.36
N ASP A 197 -23.14 -6.51 2.61
CA ASP A 197 -23.90 -6.65 3.86
C ASP A 197 -24.47 -8.05 4.07
#